data_AF-A0A9X0DER2-F1
#
_entry.id   AF-A0A9X0DER2-F1
#
_cell.length_a   1.000
_cell.length_b   1.000
_cell.length_c   1.000
_cell.angle_alpha   90.00
_cell.angle_beta   90.00
_cell.angle_gamma   90.00
#
_symmetry.space_group_name_H-M   'P 1'
#
loop_
_entity.id
_entity.type
_entity.pdbx_description
1 polymer ?
#
loop_
_entity_poly.entity_id
_entity_poly.type
_entity_poly.pdbx_seq_one_letter_code
_entity_poly.pdbx_strand_id
1 'polypeptide(L)'
;MNEAKVNEEKTLVSIGGGAKWGEVYPILYDLGTATSGGRVANVGVGGMTTGGISFFSAREGLVCDNVVNYEIVLADGKIVNANQSDNHDLWKALKGGSNNFGIVTRFNIRTFP
;
A
#
# COMPACT_ATOMS: atom_id res chain seq x y z
N MET A 1 -10.44 -3.51 8.73
CA MET A 1 -9.43 -2.89 7.83
C MET A 1 -8.26 -3.86 7.57
N ASN A 2 -8.52 -5.13 7.26
CA ASN A 2 -7.50 -6.13 6.96
C ASN A 2 -7.79 -6.89 5.66
N GLU A 3 -8.77 -6.42 4.88
CA GLU A 3 -9.06 -7.01 3.57
C GLU A 3 -7.95 -6.66 2.57
N ALA A 4 -7.63 -7.62 1.70
CA ALA A 4 -6.85 -7.40 0.49
C ALA A 4 -7.66 -7.89 -0.72
N LYS A 5 -7.78 -7.06 -1.75
CA LYS A 5 -8.54 -7.36 -2.98
C LYS A 5 -7.71 -6.98 -4.19
N VAL A 6 -7.51 -7.92 -5.11
CA VAL A 6 -6.83 -7.68 -6.39
C VAL A 6 -7.90 -7.32 -7.43
N ASN A 7 -7.63 -6.36 -8.30
CA ASN A 7 -8.53 -6.04 -9.41
C ASN A 7 -8.55 -7.15 -10.48
N GLU A 8 -9.54 -7.14 -11.35
CA GLU A 8 -9.72 -8.18 -12.39
C GLU A 8 -8.50 -8.27 -13.32
N GLU A 9 -7.89 -7.13 -13.64
CA GLU A 9 -6.70 -7.06 -14.50
C GLU A 9 -5.41 -7.51 -13.80
N LYS A 10 -5.44 -7.76 -12.49
CA LYS A 10 -4.28 -8.12 -11.65
C LYS A 10 -3.13 -7.12 -11.76
N THR A 11 -3.45 -5.84 -11.88
CA THR A 11 -2.48 -4.73 -11.92
C THR A 11 -2.39 -3.98 -10.60
N LEU A 12 -3.38 -4.13 -9.72
CA LEU A 12 -3.46 -3.46 -8.43
C LEU A 12 -3.99 -4.41 -7.35
N VAL A 13 -3.41 -4.30 -6.16
CA VAL A 13 -3.99 -4.83 -4.92
C VAL A 13 -4.39 -3.68 -4.01
N SER A 14 -5.63 -3.70 -3.55
CA SER A 14 -6.21 -2.80 -2.56
C SER A 14 -6.14 -3.45 -1.19
N ILE A 15 -5.36 -2.88 -0.27
CA ILE A 15 -5.08 -3.47 1.04
C ILE A 15 -5.49 -2.51 2.16
N GLY A 16 -6.26 -2.99 3.14
CA GLY A 16 -6.61 -2.23 4.33
C GLY A 16 -5.38 -1.90 5.19
N GLY A 17 -5.31 -0.69 5.75
CA GLY A 17 -4.14 -0.23 6.51
C GLY A 17 -3.83 -1.00 7.80
N GLY A 18 -4.80 -1.77 8.31
CA GLY A 18 -4.64 -2.64 9.48
C GLY A 18 -4.28 -4.09 9.16
N ALA A 19 -4.07 -4.44 7.88
CA ALA A 19 -3.67 -5.79 7.49
C ALA A 19 -2.23 -6.11 7.93
N LYS A 20 -1.91 -7.40 7.97
CA LYS A 20 -0.54 -7.92 8.04
C LYS A 20 -0.14 -8.55 6.71
N TRP A 21 1.15 -8.50 6.37
CA TRP A 21 1.63 -9.05 5.09
C TRP A 21 1.37 -10.56 4.93
N GLY A 22 1.33 -11.31 6.03
CA GLY A 22 0.93 -12.73 6.03
C GLY A 22 -0.52 -12.99 5.62
N GLU A 23 -1.40 -11.99 5.71
CA GLU A 23 -2.79 -12.07 5.25
C GLU A 23 -2.91 -11.72 3.75
N VAL A 24 -2.01 -10.88 3.24
CA VAL A 24 -2.02 -10.38 1.86
C VAL A 24 -1.41 -11.39 0.88
N TYR A 25 -0.27 -11.97 1.22
CA TYR A 25 0.47 -12.81 0.27
C TYR A 25 -0.24 -14.08 -0.20
N PRO A 26 -1.01 -14.82 0.63
CA PRO A 26 -1.79 -15.97 0.15
C PRO A 26 -2.74 -15.61 -0.99
N ILE A 27 -3.42 -14.46 -0.88
CA ILE A 27 -4.36 -13.96 -1.90
C ILE A 27 -3.63 -13.66 -3.22
N LEU A 28 -2.46 -13.03 -3.14
CA LEU A 28 -1.64 -12.73 -4.32
C LEU A 28 -1.10 -14.01 -4.95
N TYR A 29 -0.63 -14.96 -4.13
CA TYR A 29 -0.11 -16.25 -4.57
C TYR A 29 -1.14 -17.08 -5.33
N ASP A 30 -2.37 -17.20 -4.80
CA ASP A 30 -3.46 -17.94 -5.44
C ASP A 30 -3.85 -17.36 -6.80
N LEU A 31 -3.61 -16.06 -7.00
CA LEU A 31 -3.86 -15.34 -8.24
C LEU A 31 -2.66 -15.31 -9.19
N GLY A 32 -1.52 -15.91 -8.80
CA GLY A 32 -0.30 -15.93 -9.59
C GLY A 32 0.30 -14.53 -9.79
N THR A 33 0.23 -13.68 -8.76
CA THR A 33 0.78 -12.33 -8.79
C THR A 33 1.53 -12.01 -7.50
N ALA A 34 2.30 -10.93 -7.50
CA ALA A 34 3.05 -10.43 -6.36
C ALA A 34 3.02 -8.91 -6.31
N THR A 35 3.41 -8.34 -5.18
CA THR A 35 3.59 -6.90 -5.00
C THR A 35 4.79 -6.62 -4.08
N SER A 36 5.31 -5.40 -4.15
CA SER A 36 6.29 -4.89 -3.18
C SER A 36 5.64 -4.83 -1.80
N GLY A 37 6.21 -5.54 -0.82
CA GLY A 37 5.66 -5.60 0.53
C GLY A 37 6.66 -6.08 1.59
N GLY A 38 6.16 -6.30 2.81
CA GLY A 38 6.96 -6.66 3.97
C GLY A 38 7.53 -8.07 3.90
N ARG A 39 8.80 -8.22 4.25
CA ARG A 39 9.51 -9.51 4.19
C ARG A 39 9.11 -10.51 5.28
N VAL A 40 8.46 -10.04 6.34
CA VAL A 40 8.06 -10.85 7.50
C VAL A 40 6.56 -10.80 7.66
N ALA A 41 5.91 -11.96 7.73
CA ALA A 41 4.45 -12.11 7.70
C ALA A 41 3.72 -11.27 8.75
N ASN A 42 4.28 -11.13 9.95
CA ASN A 42 3.65 -10.40 11.06
C ASN A 42 3.76 -8.87 10.96
N VAL A 43 4.51 -8.34 9.99
CA VAL A 43 4.66 -6.89 9.81
C VAL A 43 3.34 -6.30 9.30
N GLY A 44 2.92 -5.21 9.94
CA GLY A 44 1.72 -4.47 9.54
C GLY A 44 1.93 -3.74 8.22
N VAL A 45 0.89 -3.72 7.39
CA VAL A 45 0.88 -3.03 6.08
C VAL A 45 0.99 -1.52 6.27
N GLY A 46 0.24 -0.93 7.21
CA GLY A 46 0.16 0.53 7.41
C GLY A 46 1.53 1.23 7.46
N GLY A 47 2.31 1.00 8.52
CA GLY A 47 3.57 1.69 8.71
C GLY A 47 4.68 1.28 7.73
N MET A 48 4.69 0.01 7.29
CA MET A 48 5.73 -0.49 6.38
C MET A 48 5.59 0.08 4.97
N THR A 49 4.35 0.28 4.51
CA THR A 49 4.02 0.67 3.13
C THR A 49 4.30 2.15 2.85
N THR A 50 4.34 3.01 3.88
CA THR A 50 4.75 4.42 3.76
C THR A 50 6.27 4.61 3.62
N GLY A 51 6.99 3.55 3.25
CA GLY A 51 8.44 3.51 3.04
C GLY A 51 8.83 2.10 2.59
N GLY A 52 9.68 1.46 3.39
CA GLY A 52 9.80 -0.01 3.42
C GLY A 52 10.63 -0.65 2.32
N ILE A 53 11.43 -1.65 2.72
CA ILE A 53 12.23 -2.48 1.81
C ILE A 53 11.57 -3.85 1.65
N SER A 54 11.36 -4.27 0.41
CA SER A 54 10.82 -5.57 0.02
C SER A 54 11.90 -6.49 -0.55
N PHE A 55 11.56 -7.77 -0.77
CA PHE A 55 12.41 -8.68 -1.56
C PHE A 55 12.57 -8.21 -3.01
N PHE A 56 11.64 -7.39 -3.51
CA PHE A 56 11.61 -6.89 -4.88
C PHE A 56 12.26 -5.52 -5.03
N SER A 57 12.81 -4.93 -3.97
CA SER A 57 13.23 -3.52 -4.01
C SER A 57 14.36 -3.22 -4.98
N ALA A 58 15.20 -4.20 -5.32
CA ALA A 58 16.21 -4.04 -6.35
C ALA A 58 15.61 -3.84 -7.77
N ARG A 59 14.38 -4.34 -8.01
CA ARG A 59 13.67 -4.22 -9.29
C ARG A 59 12.60 -3.13 -9.27
N GLU A 60 11.88 -3.03 -8.15
CA GLU A 60 10.64 -2.24 -8.04
C GLU A 60 10.77 -0.99 -7.16
N GLY A 61 11.93 -0.74 -6.55
CA GLY A 61 12.11 0.36 -5.58
C GLY A 61 11.53 0.06 -4.19
N LEU A 62 11.35 1.10 -3.38
CA LEU A 62 10.73 0.96 -2.05
C LEU A 62 9.25 0.58 -2.19
N VAL A 63 8.66 0.08 -1.11
CA VAL A 63 7.23 -0.27 -1.14
C VAL A 63 6.37 0.97 -1.44
N CYS A 64 6.70 2.11 -0.83
CA CYS A 64 6.00 3.36 -1.09
C CYS A 64 6.08 3.83 -2.56
N ASP A 65 7.15 3.50 -3.28
CA ASP A 65 7.30 3.85 -4.70
C ASP A 65 6.21 3.20 -5.54
N ASN A 66 5.73 2.04 -5.11
CA ASN A 66 4.72 1.23 -5.79
C ASN A 66 3.27 1.57 -5.40
N VAL A 67 3.06 2.47 -4.44
CA VAL A 67 1.71 2.91 -4.04
C VAL A 67 1.15 3.90 -5.06
N VAL A 68 0.03 3.50 -5.67
CA VAL A 68 -0.71 4.27 -6.68
C VAL A 68 -1.72 5.21 -6.02
N ASN A 69 -2.37 4.77 -4.93
CA ASN A 69 -3.33 5.59 -4.20
C ASN A 69 -3.33 5.27 -2.70
N TYR A 70 -3.34 6.31 -1.87
CA TYR A 70 -3.66 6.23 -0.45
C TYR A 70 -5.09 6.74 -0.23
N GLU A 71 -5.96 5.95 0.39
CA GLU A 71 -7.15 6.49 1.04
C GLU A 71 -6.77 6.86 2.47
N ILE A 72 -6.99 8.12 2.84
CA ILE A 72 -6.50 8.68 4.11
C ILE A 72 -7.56 9.53 4.78
N VAL A 73 -7.71 9.34 6.10
CA VAL A 73 -8.50 10.19 6.98
C VAL A 73 -7.60 11.32 7.49
N LEU A 74 -7.94 12.56 7.16
CA LEU A 74 -7.24 13.76 7.58
C LEU A 74 -7.62 14.18 9.00
N ALA A 75 -6.88 15.13 9.57
CA ALA A 75 -7.12 15.65 10.91
C ALA A 75 -8.50 16.33 11.08
N ASP A 76 -9.10 16.84 10.00
CA ASP A 76 -10.45 17.40 10.00
C ASP A 76 -11.55 16.35 9.83
N GLY A 77 -11.19 15.06 9.80
CA GLY A 77 -12.09 13.93 9.65
C GLY A 77 -12.51 13.61 8.21
N LYS A 78 -12.07 14.40 7.21
CA LYS A 78 -12.36 14.09 5.81
C LYS A 78 -11.60 12.87 5.34
N ILE A 79 -12.25 12.07 4.50
CA ILE A 79 -11.63 10.96 3.78
C ILE A 79 -11.27 11.48 2.39
N VAL A 80 -9.99 11.42 2.05
CA VAL A 80 -9.49 11.83 0.73
C VAL A 80 -8.68 10.72 0.08
N ASN A 81 -8.58 10.79 -1.25
CA ASN A 81 -7.64 9.98 -2.01
C ASN A 81 -6.41 10.83 -2.34
N ALA A 82 -5.22 10.29 -2.08
CA ALA A 82 -3.95 10.88 -2.45
C ALA A 82 -3.26 9.99 -3.49
N ASN A 83 -3.16 10.48 -4.72
CA ASN A 83 -2.59 9.80 -5.88
C ASN A 83 -1.94 10.80 -6.85
N GLN A 84 -1.67 10.38 -8.09
CA GLN A 84 -1.02 11.22 -9.09
C GLN A 84 -1.89 12.41 -9.56
N SER A 85 -3.21 12.26 -9.59
CA SER A 85 -4.16 13.29 -10.05
C SER A 85 -4.80 14.08 -8.90
N ASP A 86 -4.97 13.49 -7.73
CA ASP A 86 -5.70 14.05 -6.59
C ASP A 86 -4.80 14.13 -5.35
N ASN A 87 -4.74 15.30 -4.69
CA ASN A 87 -3.91 15.55 -3.50
C ASN A 87 -2.45 15.06 -3.70
N HIS A 88 -1.85 15.46 -4.82
CA HIS A 88 -0.56 14.94 -5.29
C HIS A 88 0.62 15.28 -4.37
N ASP A 89 0.58 16.41 -3.69
CA ASP A 89 1.52 16.80 -2.65
C ASP A 89 1.46 15.85 -1.45
N LEU A 90 0.26 15.51 -0.99
CA LEU A 90 0.03 14.52 0.07
C LEU A 90 0.49 13.12 -0.37
N TRP A 91 0.22 12.72 -1.62
CA TRP A 91 0.68 11.45 -2.16
C TRP A 91 2.20 11.31 -2.13
N LYS A 92 2.93 12.38 -2.50
CA LYS A 92 4.39 12.44 -2.38
C LYS A 92 4.83 12.41 -0.92
N ALA A 93 4.21 13.20 -0.05
CA ALA A 93 4.57 13.29 1.36
C ALA A 93 4.43 11.94 2.09
N LEU A 94 3.41 11.14 1.75
CA LEU A 94 3.19 9.81 2.33
C LEU A 94 4.22 8.75 1.88
N LYS A 95 5.00 9.00 0.81
CA LYS A 95 6.11 8.14 0.37
C LYS A 95 7.38 8.38 1.19
N GLY A 96 7.29 8.16 2.49
CA GLY A 96 8.37 8.34 3.47
C GLY A 96 7.94 9.10 4.72
N GLY A 97 6.84 9.86 4.65
CA GLY A 97 6.33 10.69 5.75
C GLY A 97 5.54 9.96 6.82
N SER A 98 5.42 8.62 6.74
CA SER A 98 4.71 7.79 7.73
C SER A 98 3.28 8.30 8.00
N ASN A 99 2.86 8.32 9.26
CA ASN A 99 1.51 8.72 9.70
C ASN A 99 1.37 10.22 10.05
N ASN A 100 2.31 11.08 9.63
CA ASN A 100 2.29 12.51 10.00
C ASN A 100 1.08 13.29 9.44
N PHE A 101 0.44 12.80 8.38
CA PHE A 101 -0.57 13.54 7.62
C PHE A 101 -1.99 12.99 7.78
N GLY A 102 -2.16 11.94 8.58
CA GLY A 102 -3.45 11.28 8.80
C GLY A 102 -3.35 9.77 8.94
N ILE A 103 -4.51 9.13 8.97
CA ILE A 103 -4.63 7.67 9.10
C ILE A 103 -4.93 7.08 7.72
N VAL A 104 -3.95 6.41 7.11
CA VAL A 104 -4.18 5.71 5.85
C VAL A 104 -5.03 4.47 6.11
N THR A 105 -6.22 4.43 5.52
CA THR A 105 -7.19 3.34 5.67
C THR A 105 -7.08 2.29 4.58
N ARG A 106 -6.62 2.68 3.37
CA ARG A 106 -6.39 1.77 2.24
C ARG A 106 -5.15 2.17 1.43
N PHE A 107 -4.39 1.16 1.01
CA PHE A 107 -3.28 1.28 0.08
C PHE A 107 -3.63 0.54 -1.21
N ASN A 108 -3.59 1.23 -2.34
CA ASN A 108 -3.65 0.59 -3.65
C ASN A 108 -2.22 0.50 -4.20
N ILE A 109 -1.69 -0.72 -4.34
CA ILE A 109 -0.29 -0.98 -4.71
C ILE A 109 -0.27 -1.73 -6.03
N ARG A 110 0.67 -1.36 -6.92
CA ARG A 110 0.89 -2.09 -8.17
C ARG A 110 1.27 -3.55 -7.90
N THR A 111 0.71 -4.46 -8.68
CA THR A 111 1.07 -5.87 -8.71
C THR A 111 1.84 -6.21 -9.99
N PHE A 112 2.53 -7.34 -9.97
CA PHE A 112 3.29 -7.88 -11.10
C PHE A 112 3.22 -9.41 -11.12
N PRO A 113 3.46 -10.06 -12.28
CA PRO A 113 3.61 -11.51 -12.36
C PRO A 113 4.81 -12.03 -11.55
#